data_AF-A0AAW0I5P6-F1
#
_entry.id   AF-A0AAW0I5P6-F1
#
_cell.length_a   1.000
_cell.length_b   1.000
_cell.length_c   1.000
_cell.angle_alpha   90.00
_cell.angle_beta   90.00
_cell.angle_gamma   90.00
#
_symmetry.space_group_name_H-M   'P 1'
#
loop_
_entity.id
_entity.type
_entity.pdbx_description
1 polymer ?
#
loop_
_entity_poly.entity_id
_entity_poly.type
_entity_poly.pdbx_seq_one_letter_code
_entity_poly.pdbx_strand_id
1 'polypeptide(L)'
;VLFGTADGQVIVMDCHGRMLAHVLLHESDGILSMSWNYPIFLVEDSSESDTDSDDYSPPQDGPAAYPIPVQNIKPLLTVSFTSGDISLMNNYDDLSPTVIRSGLK
;
A
#
# COMPACT_ATOMS: atom_id res chain seq x y z
N VAL A 1 -1.98 -5.82 8.45
CA VAL A 1 -2.30 -7.14 7.84
C VAL A 1 -3.35 -6.94 6.75
N LEU A 2 -3.26 -7.66 5.63
CA LEU A 2 -4.23 -7.65 4.53
C LEU A 2 -4.94 -9.01 4.48
N PHE A 3 -6.27 -9.00 4.43
CA PHE A 3 -7.09 -10.19 4.29
C PHE A 3 -7.92 -10.10 3.02
N GLY A 4 -7.90 -11.18 2.24
CA GLY A 4 -8.77 -11.38 1.10
C GLY A 4 -9.83 -12.41 1.46
N THR A 5 -11.04 -12.21 0.96
CA THR A 5 -12.21 -13.01 1.31
C THR A 5 -12.76 -13.77 0.10
N ALA A 6 -13.57 -14.80 0.37
CA ALA A 6 -14.18 -15.62 -0.67
C ALA A 6 -15.30 -14.90 -1.44
N ASP A 7 -15.73 -13.72 -0.97
CA ASP A 7 -16.76 -12.88 -1.56
C ASP A 7 -16.20 -11.54 -2.10
N GLY A 8 -14.89 -11.50 -2.38
CA GLY A 8 -14.28 -10.42 -3.17
C GLY A 8 -13.96 -9.14 -2.40
N GLN A 9 -13.90 -9.22 -1.07
CA GLN A 9 -13.58 -8.09 -0.19
C GLN A 9 -12.12 -8.13 0.26
N VAL A 10 -11.50 -6.95 0.32
CA VAL A 10 -10.21 -6.72 0.96
C VAL A 10 -10.44 -6.03 2.30
N ILE A 11 -9.85 -6.59 3.36
CA ILE A 11 -9.89 -6.03 4.72
C ILE A 11 -8.46 -5.71 5.15
N VAL A 12 -8.26 -4.49 5.63
CA VAL A 12 -6.95 -3.99 6.09
C VAL A 12 -7.03 -3.77 7.59
N MET A 13 -6.09 -4.33 8.34
CA MET A 13 -5.99 -4.15 9.79
C MET A 13 -4.64 -3.58 10.20
N ASP A 14 -4.63 -2.73 11.23
CA ASP A 14 -3.40 -2.29 11.88
C ASP A 14 -2.79 -3.39 12.77
N CYS A 15 -1.62 -3.09 13.38
CA CYS A 15 -0.91 -4.03 14.25
C CYS A 15 -1.65 -4.32 15.57
N HIS A 16 -2.60 -3.48 15.97
CA HIS A 16 -3.41 -3.65 17.17
C HIS A 16 -4.71 -4.43 16.89
N GLY A 17 -4.95 -4.80 15.63
CA GLY A 17 -6.17 -5.50 15.20
C GLY A 17 -7.35 -4.57 14.94
N ARG A 18 -7.15 -3.25 14.86
CA ARG A 18 -8.20 -2.32 14.42
C ARG A 18 -8.32 -2.40 12.89
N MET A 19 -9.55 -2.45 12.41
CA MET A 19 -9.82 -2.37 10.98
C MET A 19 -9.57 -0.94 10.48
N LEU A 20 -8.75 -0.82 9.43
CA LEU A 20 -8.42 0.45 8.77
C LEU A 20 -9.27 0.70 7.53
N ALA A 21 -9.51 -0.35 6.73
CA ALA A 21 -10.36 -0.26 5.55
C ALA A 21 -11.05 -1.60 5.26
N HIS A 22 -12.17 -1.49 4.55
CA HIS A 22 -12.95 -2.60 4.05
C HIS A 22 -13.50 -2.22 2.67
N VAL A 23 -13.00 -2.89 1.63
CA VAL A 23 -13.33 -2.56 0.24
C VAL A 23 -13.88 -3.80 -0.45
N LEU A 24 -15.06 -3.67 -1.06
CA LEU A 24 -15.64 -4.69 -1.94
C LEU A 24 -15.14 -4.43 -3.37
N LEU A 25 -14.37 -5.36 -3.91
CA LEU A 25 -13.78 -5.24 -5.26
C LEU A 25 -14.53 -6.05 -6.30
N HIS A 26 -15.17 -7.15 -5.90
CA HIS A 26 -15.95 -7.98 -6.79
C HIS A 26 -17.17 -8.56 -6.06
N GLU A 27 -18.37 -8.30 -6.57
CA GLU A 27 -19.59 -8.94 -6.09
C GLU A 27 -19.56 -10.39 -6.59
N SER A 28 -19.43 -11.39 -5.71
CA SER A 28 -19.49 -12.83 -6.02
C SER A 28 -18.25 -13.52 -6.62
N ASP A 29 -17.05 -12.97 -6.47
CA ASP A 29 -15.82 -13.69 -6.86
C ASP A 29 -14.77 -13.62 -5.77
N GLY A 30 -14.21 -14.78 -5.42
CA GLY A 30 -13.26 -14.92 -4.33
C GLY A 30 -11.88 -14.41 -4.70
N ILE A 31 -11.18 -13.85 -3.72
CA ILE A 31 -9.79 -13.45 -3.88
C ILE A 31 -8.91 -14.70 -3.85
N LEU A 32 -8.18 -14.92 -4.95
CA LEU A 32 -7.22 -16.01 -5.11
C LEU A 32 -5.85 -15.64 -4.56
N SER A 33 -5.38 -14.43 -4.85
CA SER A 33 -4.07 -13.95 -4.40
C SER A 33 -4.02 -12.43 -4.31
N MET A 34 -3.11 -11.93 -3.48
CA MET A 34 -2.84 -10.51 -3.34
C MET A 34 -1.33 -10.28 -3.27
N SER A 35 -0.86 -9.23 -3.93
CA SER A 35 0.54 -8.82 -3.88
C SER A 35 0.64 -7.30 -3.77
N TRP A 36 1.39 -6.83 -2.78
CA TRP A 36 1.67 -5.41 -2.57
C TRP A 36 3.11 -5.11 -2.95
N ASN A 37 3.34 -4.11 -3.80
CA ASN A 37 4.67 -3.80 -4.32
C ASN A 37 5.47 -2.79 -3.47
N TYR A 38 4.87 -2.22 -2.43
CA TYR A 38 5.44 -1.10 -1.68
C TYR A 38 5.77 -1.53 -0.24
N PRO A 39 7.04 -1.73 0.12
CA PRO A 39 7.42 -2.41 1.37
C PRO A 39 7.03 -1.67 2.67
N ILE A 40 6.45 -0.47 2.59
CA ILE A 40 6.05 0.32 3.75
C ILE A 40 4.53 0.29 3.86
N PHE A 41 4.05 -0.63 4.69
CA PHE A 41 2.65 -0.70 5.11
C PHE A 41 2.42 0.39 6.15
N LEU A 42 1.96 1.57 5.72
CA LEU A 42 1.39 2.60 6.61
C LEU A 42 2.26 2.98 7.82
N VAL A 43 3.58 3.01 7.62
CA VAL A 43 4.39 3.91 8.44
C VAL A 43 4.22 5.25 7.74
N GLU A 44 3.20 6.02 8.16
CA GLU A 44 3.38 7.46 8.10
C GLU A 44 4.71 7.70 8.79
N ASP A 45 5.73 8.13 8.05
CA ASP A 45 6.92 8.69 8.66
C ASP A 45 6.38 9.74 9.63
N SER A 46 6.39 9.41 10.91
CA SER A 46 6.07 10.33 11.99
C SER A 46 7.23 11.30 12.09
N SER A 47 7.41 12.13 11.07
CA SER A 47 8.22 13.34 11.14
C SER A 47 7.30 14.53 11.43
N GLU A 48 6.42 14.39 12.42
CA GLU A 48 5.88 15.57 13.09
C GLU A 48 6.86 15.99 14.18
N SER A 49 7.86 16.77 13.76
CA SER A 49 8.42 17.80 14.63
C SER A 49 9.03 18.87 13.73
N ASP A 50 8.16 19.72 13.17
CA ASP A 50 8.49 21.14 13.00
C ASP A 50 8.70 21.72 14.40
N THR A 51 9.85 21.44 15.00
CA THR A 51 10.36 22.27 16.09
C THR A 51 11.27 23.30 15.46
N ASP A 52 10.70 24.48 15.25
CA ASP A 52 11.42 25.74 15.19
C ASP A 52 12.36 25.80 16.40
N SER A 53 13.64 25.53 16.18
CA SER A 53 14.68 25.79 17.17
C SER A 53 15.93 26.18 16.44
N ASP A 54 16.23 27.47 16.55
CA ASP A 54 17.33 28.19 15.97
C ASP A 54 18.69 27.48 16.14
N ASP A 55 19.49 27.64 15.08
CA ASP A 55 20.96 27.71 15.10
C ASP A 55 21.72 26.44 15.55
N TYR A 56 22.07 25.57 14.61
CA TYR A 56 23.36 24.87 14.65
C TYR A 56 23.70 24.30 13.26
N SER A 57 24.64 24.95 12.56
CA SER A 57 25.33 24.37 11.40
C SER A 57 26.54 23.55 11.90
N PRO A 58 26.67 22.25 11.59
CA PRO A 58 27.96 21.56 11.67
C PRO A 58 28.65 21.50 10.29
N PRO A 59 29.99 21.52 10.23
CA PRO A 59 30.75 21.69 9.00
C PRO A 59 30.66 20.48 8.05
N GLN A 60 30.61 20.78 6.75
CA GLN A 60 30.94 19.87 5.65
C GLN A 60 32.30 19.21 5.90
N ASP A 61 32.36 17.88 6.08
CA ASP A 61 33.48 17.01 5.68
C ASP A 61 33.24 15.55 6.15
N GLY A 62 32.20 14.92 5.63
CA GLY A 62 31.99 13.47 5.71
C GLY A 62 31.46 12.97 4.37
N PRO A 63 31.66 11.69 3.99
CA PRO A 63 31.09 11.17 2.75
C PRO A 63 29.58 11.32 2.87
N ALA A 64 29.03 12.29 2.14
CA ALA A 64 27.61 12.54 2.08
C ALA A 64 26.96 11.20 1.73
N ALA A 65 26.27 10.61 2.70
CA ALA A 65 25.26 9.62 2.41
C ALA A 65 24.19 10.40 1.64
N TYR A 66 24.40 10.50 0.32
CA TYR A 66 23.39 10.98 -0.59
C TYR A 66 22.14 10.14 -0.25
N PRO A 67 21.01 10.76 0.09
CA PRO A 67 19.76 10.02 0.13
C PRO A 67 19.66 9.35 -1.23
N ILE A 68 19.77 8.02 -1.27
CA ILE A 68 19.43 7.27 -2.48
C ILE A 68 18.04 7.77 -2.83
N PRO A 69 17.80 8.29 -4.05
CA PRO A 69 16.46 8.66 -4.45
C PRO A 69 15.64 7.39 -4.27
N VAL A 70 14.80 7.38 -3.24
CA VAL A 70 13.83 6.32 -3.06
C VAL A 70 13.03 6.43 -4.33
N GLN A 71 13.22 5.48 -5.25
CA GLN A 71 12.50 5.48 -6.51
C GLN A 71 11.04 5.68 -6.11
N ASN A 72 10.39 6.69 -6.71
CA ASN A 72 9.01 7.04 -6.39
C ASN A 72 8.09 5.93 -6.96
N ILE A 73 8.19 4.75 -6.36
CA ILE A 73 7.44 3.56 -6.71
C ILE A 73 6.05 3.85 -6.18
N LYS A 74 5.12 4.07 -7.12
CA LYS A 74 3.72 4.23 -6.77
C LYS A 74 3.24 2.94 -6.07
N PRO A 75 2.68 3.04 -4.86
CA PRO A 75 2.11 1.88 -4.20
C PRO A 75 1.01 1.25 -5.06
N LEU A 76 1.00 -0.08 -5.09
CA LEU A 76 0.04 -0.87 -5.86
C LEU A 76 -0.27 -2.19 -5.17
N LEU A 77 -1.56 -2.42 -4.92
CA LEU A 77 -2.12 -3.73 -4.55
C LEU A 77 -2.66 -4.36 -5.81
N THR A 78 -2.12 -5.52 -6.14
CA THR A 78 -2.68 -6.40 -7.15
C THR A 78 -3.53 -7.44 -6.43
N VAL A 79 -4.80 -7.56 -6.81
CA VAL A 79 -5.74 -8.56 -6.29
C VAL A 79 -6.22 -9.41 -7.47
N SER A 80 -5.96 -10.71 -7.43
CA SER A 80 -6.44 -11.65 -8.45
C SER A 80 -7.62 -12.45 -7.90
N PHE A 81 -8.64 -12.63 -8.72
CA PHE A 81 -9.86 -13.35 -8.35
C PHE A 81 -9.93 -14.73 -9.01
N THR A 82 -10.85 -15.59 -8.55
CA THR A 82 -11.00 -16.94 -9.09
C THR A 82 -11.58 -16.97 -10.50
N SER A 83 -12.24 -15.90 -10.96
CA SER A 83 -12.61 -15.74 -12.38
C SER A 83 -11.42 -15.50 -13.31
N GLY A 84 -10.27 -15.10 -12.77
CA GLY A 84 -9.13 -14.60 -13.54
C GLY A 84 -9.06 -13.08 -13.66
N ASP A 85 -10.08 -12.35 -13.22
CA ASP A 85 -10.02 -10.89 -13.20
C ASP A 85 -8.95 -10.40 -12.20
N ILE A 86 -8.42 -9.21 -12.46
CA ILE A 86 -7.36 -8.60 -11.64
C ILE A 86 -7.75 -7.16 -11.33
N SER A 87 -7.80 -6.81 -10.04
CA SER A 87 -7.97 -5.43 -9.58
C SER A 87 -6.63 -4.84 -9.17
N LEU A 88 -6.36 -3.62 -9.65
CA LEU A 88 -5.19 -2.82 -9.34
C LEU A 88 -5.61 -1.62 -8.50
N MET A 89 -5.21 -1.60 -7.23
CA MET A 89 -5.52 -0.52 -6.29
C MET A 89 -4.26 0.28 -5.98
N ASN A 90 -4.36 1.61 -5.97
CA ASN A 90 -3.21 2.47 -5.70
C ASN A 90 -2.94 2.67 -4.20
N ASN A 91 -3.94 2.36 -3.38
CA ASN A 91 -3.87 2.42 -1.93
C ASN A 91 -4.79 1.35 -1.33
N TYR A 92 -4.69 1.13 -0.03
CA TYR A 92 -5.47 0.11 0.68
C TYR A 92 -6.98 0.43 0.76
N ASP A 93 -7.37 1.69 0.53
CA ASP A 93 -8.73 2.23 0.59
C ASP A 93 -9.27 2.68 -0.78
N ASP A 94 -8.64 2.27 -1.89
CA ASP A 94 -9.04 2.65 -3.25
C ASP A 94 -10.44 2.11 -3.60
N LEU A 95 -11.41 3.01 -3.73
CA LEU A 95 -12.80 2.69 -4.10
C LEU A 95 -13.03 2.64 -5.62
N SER A 96 -12.01 2.91 -6.42
CA SER A 96 -12.06 2.97 -7.87
C SER A 96 -10.90 2.19 -8.52
N PRO A 97 -10.73 0.91 -8.18
CA PRO A 97 -9.63 0.10 -8.72
C PRO A 97 -9.72 0.00 -10.24
N THR A 98 -8.55 -0.09 -10.88
CA THR A 98 -8.50 -0.46 -12.30
C THR A 98 -8.68 -1.96 -12.43
N VAL A 99 -9.67 -2.40 -13.19
CA VAL A 99 -9.97 -3.82 -13.41
C VAL A 99 -9.43 -4.29 -14.76
N ILE A 100 -8.66 -5.37 -14.74
CA ILE A 100 -8.18 -6.08 -15.92
C ILE A 100 -8.92 -7.41 -16.02
N ARG A 101 -9.64 -7.60 -17.13
CA ARG A 101 -10.30 -8.87 -17.46
C ARG A 101 -9.35 -9.74 -18.26
N SER A 102 -8.63 -10.63 -17.57
CA SER A 102 -7.53 -11.39 -18.19
C SER A 102 -8.02 -12.51 -19.13
N GLY A 103 -9.19 -13.08 -18.86
CA GLY A 103 -9.71 -14.25 -19.57
C GLY A 103 -8.96 -15.56 -19.28
N LEU A 104 -8.06 -15.58 -18.29
CA LEU A 104 -7.29 -16.74 -17.86
C LEU A 104 -7.99 -17.42 -16.68
N LYS A 105 -8.28 -18.73 -16.77
CA LYS A 105 -8.98 -19.51 -15.73
C LYS A 105 -8.17 -20.73 -15.32
#